data_AF-A0A6P0MT61-F1
#
_entry.id   AF-A0A6P0MT61-F1
#
_cell.length_a   1.000
_cell.length_b   1.000
_cell.length_c   1.000
_cell.angle_alpha   90.00
_cell.angle_beta   90.00
_cell.angle_gamma   90.00
#
_symmetry.space_group_name_H-M   'P 1'
#
loop_
_entity.id
_entity.type
_entity.pdbx_description
1 polymer ?
#
loop_
_entity_poly.entity_id
_entity_poly.type
_entity_poly.pdbx_seq_one_letter_code
_entity_poly.pdbx_strand_id
1 'polypeptide(L)'
;MTCKIQPDDQEINYQSLQLAFGMRDNDQNSPAVEVNLYIDGQKTDDHSWTVFPGKGISTLIPLFNAKNISLETVCRRESRRYCDRVYFWEASLEIALPPESEEN
;
A
#
# COMPACT_ATOMS: atom_id res chain seq x y z
N MET A 1 8.84 4.81 -0.97
CA MET A 1 8.43 5.19 -2.33
C MET A 1 7.20 6.07 -2.22
N THR A 2 7.10 7.14 -3.00
CA THR A 2 5.96 8.06 -2.99
C THR A 2 5.42 8.19 -4.41
N CYS A 3 4.10 8.10 -4.56
CA CYS A 3 3.40 8.26 -5.82
C CYS A 3 2.29 9.30 -5.66
N LYS A 4 2.23 10.24 -6.60
CA LYS A 4 1.10 11.16 -6.74
C LYS A 4 0.00 10.43 -7.50
N ILE A 5 -1.19 10.36 -6.92
CA ILE A 5 -2.30 9.60 -7.49
C ILE A 5 -3.35 10.49 -8.15
N GLN A 6 -3.49 11.75 -7.71
CA GLN A 6 -4.38 12.70 -8.37
C GLN A 6 -3.59 13.59 -9.36
N PRO A 7 -3.91 13.56 -10.68
CA PRO A 7 -3.32 14.48 -11.65
C PRO A 7 -3.72 15.93 -11.36
N ASP A 8 -2.86 16.90 -11.68
CA ASP A 8 -3.17 18.34 -11.45
C ASP A 8 -4.36 18.84 -12.30
N ASP A 9 -4.58 18.19 -13.44
CA ASP A 9 -5.49 18.68 -14.49
C ASP A 9 -6.75 17.81 -14.65
N GLN A 10 -6.93 16.79 -13.80
CA GLN A 10 -8.07 15.87 -13.85
C GLN A 10 -8.59 15.52 -12.45
N GLU A 11 -9.88 15.70 -12.21
CA GLU A 11 -10.57 15.21 -11.01
C GLU A 11 -10.87 13.70 -11.15
N ILE A 12 -9.82 12.87 -11.11
CA ILE A 12 -10.03 11.42 -10.94
C ILE A 12 -10.17 11.16 -9.44
N ASN A 13 -11.37 10.73 -9.04
CA ASN A 13 -11.65 10.34 -7.67
C ASN A 13 -11.39 8.84 -7.47
N TYR A 14 -10.15 8.51 -7.09
CA TYR A 14 -9.81 7.17 -6.64
C TYR A 14 -10.41 6.91 -5.26
N GLN A 15 -11.25 5.89 -5.17
CA GLN A 15 -11.97 5.53 -3.94
C GLN A 15 -11.17 4.58 -3.07
N SER A 16 -10.43 3.67 -3.70
CA SER A 16 -9.74 2.59 -3.01
C SER A 16 -8.38 2.32 -3.64
N LEU A 17 -7.47 1.84 -2.80
CA LEU A 17 -6.20 1.24 -3.18
C LEU A 17 -6.24 -0.24 -2.79
N GLN A 18 -6.13 -1.11 -3.78
CA GLN A 18 -5.88 -2.53 -3.56
C GLN A 18 -4.38 -2.77 -3.50
N LEU A 19 -3.91 -3.29 -2.37
CA LEU A 19 -2.51 -3.68 -2.17
C LEU A 19 -2.40 -5.15 -1.85
N ALA A 20 -1.42 -5.81 -2.47
CA ALA A 20 -0.94 -7.10 -2.01
C ALA A 20 0.59 -7.14 -2.02
N PHE A 21 1.15 -7.49 -0.86
CA PHE A 21 2.58 -7.40 -0.61
C PHE A 21 3.01 -8.39 0.46
N GLY A 22 4.31 -8.65 0.51
CA GLY A 22 4.84 -9.72 1.33
C GLY A 22 6.36 -9.80 1.26
N MET A 23 6.92 -10.73 2.03
CA MET A 23 8.37 -10.90 2.10
C MET A 23 8.78 -12.15 1.32
N ARG A 24 9.55 -11.95 0.24
CA ARG A 24 10.13 -13.05 -0.54
C ARG A 24 11.36 -13.60 0.19
N ASP A 25 11.09 -14.36 1.24
CA ASP A 25 12.12 -14.99 2.07
C ASP A 25 11.63 -16.35 2.56
N ASN A 26 12.43 -17.40 2.32
CA ASN A 26 12.09 -18.76 2.73
C ASN A 26 12.70 -19.13 4.08
N ASP A 27 13.60 -18.30 4.63
CA ASP A 27 14.16 -18.50 5.96
C ASP A 27 13.20 -17.96 7.03
N GLN A 28 12.56 -18.87 7.77
CA GLN A 28 11.60 -18.53 8.83
C GLN A 28 12.26 -17.83 10.04
N ASN A 29 13.59 -17.86 10.16
CA ASN A 29 14.31 -17.18 11.23
C ASN A 29 14.70 -15.74 10.87
N SER A 30 14.44 -15.31 9.64
CA SER A 30 14.65 -13.93 9.23
C SER A 30 13.76 -12.98 10.02
N PRO A 31 14.24 -11.76 10.33
CA PRO A 31 13.44 -10.78 11.03
C PRO A 31 12.28 -10.30 10.17
N ALA A 32 11.16 -9.99 10.82
CA ALA A 32 10.02 -9.34 10.18
C ALA A 32 10.35 -7.90 9.76
N VAL A 33 9.59 -7.40 8.79
CA VAL A 33 9.67 -6.03 8.26
C VAL A 33 8.34 -5.32 8.50
N GLU A 34 8.39 -4.07 8.94
CA GLU A 34 7.19 -3.24 9.04
C GLU A 34 6.98 -2.51 7.71
N VAL A 35 5.75 -2.52 7.20
CA VAL A 35 5.32 -1.79 6.01
C VAL A 35 4.31 -0.74 6.45
N ASN A 36 4.59 0.52 6.14
CA ASN A 36 3.77 1.66 6.48
C ASN A 36 3.21 2.32 5.22
N LEU A 37 1.92 2.58 5.22
CA LEU A 37 1.26 3.45 4.25
C LEU A 37 1.12 4.86 4.83
N TYR A 38 1.37 5.85 3.98
CA TYR A 38 1.11 7.25 4.26
C TYR A 38 0.14 7.77 3.22
N ILE A 39 -0.95 8.37 3.67
CA ILE A 39 -1.95 9.02 2.81
C ILE A 39 -1.81 10.51 3.03
N ASP A 40 -1.48 11.26 1.96
CA ASP A 40 -1.15 12.68 2.02
C ASP A 40 -0.12 13.05 3.10
N GLY A 41 0.85 12.15 3.29
CA GLY A 41 1.94 12.31 4.25
C GLY A 41 1.59 11.92 5.69
N GLN A 42 0.35 11.50 5.97
CA GLN A 42 -0.06 11.04 7.30
C GLN A 42 0.03 9.52 7.40
N LYS A 43 0.76 9.04 8.41
CA LYS A 43 0.73 7.63 8.82
C LYS A 43 -0.51 7.40 9.68
N THR A 44 -1.25 6.33 9.41
CA THR A 44 -2.31 5.85 10.31
C THR A 44 -1.91 4.49 10.87
N ASP A 45 -2.28 4.23 12.13
CA ASP A 45 -1.99 2.94 12.77
C ASP A 45 -2.72 1.79 12.05
N ASP A 46 -3.86 2.08 11.42
CA ASP A 46 -4.65 1.13 10.64
C ASP A 46 -3.98 0.67 9.33
N HIS A 47 -2.91 1.36 8.91
CA HIS A 47 -2.17 1.06 7.68
C HIS A 47 -0.68 0.83 7.94
N SER A 48 -0.38 0.21 9.08
CA SER A 48 0.92 -0.35 9.42
C SER A 48 0.82 -1.86 9.55
N TRP A 49 1.69 -2.58 8.85
CA TRP A 49 1.66 -4.04 8.82
C TRP A 49 3.02 -4.65 9.11
N THR A 50 3.05 -5.65 9.98
CA THR A 50 4.23 -6.49 10.17
C THR A 50 4.19 -7.68 9.22
N VAL A 51 5.19 -7.79 8.35
CA VAL A 51 5.32 -8.85 7.36
C VAL A 51 6.43 -9.81 7.78
N PHE A 52 6.07 -11.09 7.92
CA PHE A 52 7.00 -12.16 8.27
C PHE A 52 7.55 -12.88 7.01
N PRO A 53 8.69 -13.58 7.12
CA PRO A 53 9.26 -14.36 6.02
C PRO A 53 8.27 -15.36 5.41
N GLY A 54 8.08 -15.29 4.09
CA GLY A 54 7.20 -16.18 3.35
C GLY A 54 5.72 -15.92 3.60
N LYS A 55 5.37 -14.80 4.25
CA LYS A 55 3.99 -14.35 4.46
C LYS A 55 3.65 -13.19 3.54
N GLY A 56 2.37 -13.14 3.18
CA GLY A 56 1.77 -12.11 2.37
C GLY A 56 0.57 -11.48 3.07
N ILE A 57 0.26 -10.25 2.68
CA ILE A 57 -0.88 -9.46 3.14
C ILE A 57 -1.58 -8.94 1.89
N SER A 58 -2.91 -8.96 1.91
CA SER A 58 -3.76 -8.32 0.91
C SER A 58 -4.75 -7.43 1.63
N THR A 59 -4.91 -6.19 1.17
CA THR A 59 -5.75 -5.19 1.82
C THR A 59 -6.37 -4.27 0.78
N LEU A 60 -7.55 -3.75 1.12
CA LEU A 60 -8.28 -2.74 0.36
C LEU A 60 -8.40 -1.51 1.25
N ILE A 61 -7.77 -0.41 0.85
CA ILE A 61 -7.69 0.81 1.65
C ILE A 61 -8.58 1.89 1.01
N PRO A 62 -9.57 2.46 1.72
CA PRO A 62 -10.31 3.61 1.23
C PRO A 62 -9.42 4.86 1.22
N LEU A 63 -9.47 5.63 0.14
CA LEU A 63 -8.60 6.78 -0.10
C LEU A 63 -9.26 8.13 0.20
N PHE A 64 -10.59 8.21 0.33
CA PHE A 64 -11.31 9.43 0.74
C PHE A 64 -10.82 10.75 0.09
N ASN A 65 -10.61 10.76 -1.23
CA ASN A 65 -10.05 11.89 -1.99
C ASN A 65 -8.56 12.20 -1.72
N ALA A 66 -7.76 11.20 -1.36
CA ALA A 66 -6.32 11.35 -1.19
C ALA A 66 -5.62 11.78 -2.49
N LYS A 67 -4.60 12.62 -2.35
CA LYS A 67 -3.80 13.11 -3.50
C LYS A 67 -2.51 12.34 -3.68
N ASN A 68 -1.92 11.87 -2.58
CA ASN A 68 -0.62 11.25 -2.54
C ASN A 68 -0.65 10.01 -1.66
N ILE A 69 0.11 9.01 -2.10
CA ILE A 69 0.31 7.80 -1.33
C ILE A 69 1.80 7.52 -1.26
N SER A 70 2.28 7.14 -0.08
CA SER A 70 3.64 6.65 0.09
C SER A 70 3.66 5.33 0.83
N LEU A 71 4.58 4.46 0.43
CA LEU A 71 4.87 3.20 1.09
C LEU A 71 6.30 3.23 1.63
N GLU A 72 6.46 2.80 2.86
CA GLU A 72 7.76 2.71 3.53
C GLU A 72 7.93 1.30 4.11
N THR A 73 9.09 0.71 3.89
CA THR A 73 9.53 -0.51 4.56
C THR A 73 10.53 -0.13 5.65
N VAL A 74 10.24 -0.46 6.90
CA VAL A 74 11.09 -0.14 8.05
C VAL A 74 11.81 -1.40 8.53
N CYS A 75 13.14 -1.32 8.54
CA CYS A 75 14.01 -2.36 9.06
C CYS A 75 15.01 -1.79 10.05
N ARG A 76 15.48 -2.63 10.97
CA ARG A 76 16.63 -2.30 11.81
C ARG A 76 17.88 -2.14 10.95
N ARG A 77 18.83 -1.32 11.41
CA ARG A 77 20.06 -1.01 10.67
C ARG A 77 20.85 -2.25 10.26
N GLU A 78 20.92 -3.23 11.15
CA GLU A 78 21.63 -4.50 10.97
C GLU A 78 20.89 -5.47 10.03
N SER A 79 19.61 -5.21 9.77
CA SER A 79 18.71 -6.06 8.99
C SER A 79 18.17 -5.35 7.74
N ARG A 80 18.85 -4.32 7.24
CA ARG A 80 18.42 -3.55 6.05
C ARG A 80 18.13 -4.41 4.82
N ARG A 81 18.93 -5.45 4.60
CA ARG A 81 18.77 -6.39 3.46
C ARG A 81 17.40 -7.08 3.39
N TYR A 82 16.64 -7.07 4.49
CA TYR A 82 15.33 -7.71 4.56
C TYR A 82 14.21 -6.78 4.05
N CYS A 83 14.40 -5.46 4.12
CA CYS A 83 13.48 -4.50 3.50
C CYS A 83 13.46 -4.66 1.99
N ASP A 84 14.63 -4.95 1.39
CA ASP A 84 14.77 -5.20 -0.04
C ASP A 84 14.08 -6.49 -0.50
N ARG A 85 13.64 -7.35 0.44
CA ARG A 85 12.89 -8.59 0.16
C ARG A 85 11.38 -8.39 0.19
N VAL A 86 10.90 -7.22 0.61
CA VAL A 86 9.48 -6.88 0.52
C VAL A 86 9.15 -6.61 -0.94
N TYR A 87 8.14 -7.29 -1.45
CA TYR A 87 7.66 -7.12 -2.82
C TYR A 87 6.17 -6.86 -2.82
N PHE A 88 5.74 -5.98 -3.72
CA PHE A 88 4.35 -5.63 -3.96
C PHE A 88 3.97 -6.26 -5.29
N TRP A 89 3.04 -7.20 -5.29
CA TRP A 89 2.57 -7.87 -6.51
C TRP A 89 1.20 -7.38 -6.97
N GLU A 90 0.46 -6.69 -6.10
CA GLU A 90 -0.75 -5.95 -6.47
C GLU A 90 -0.65 -4.54 -5.91
N ALA A 91 -0.92 -3.55 -6.76
CA ALA A 91 -0.91 -2.13 -6.42
C ALA A 91 -1.77 -1.37 -7.44
N SER A 92 -3.08 -1.48 -7.30
CA SER A 92 -4.07 -0.90 -8.20
C SER A 92 -4.98 0.09 -7.48
N LEU A 93 -5.32 1.16 -8.20
CA LEU A 93 -6.27 2.17 -7.75
C LEU A 93 -7.61 1.92 -8.45
N GLU A 94 -8.70 1.95 -7.70
CA GLU A 94 -10.04 1.85 -8.26
C GLU A 94 -10.76 3.20 -8.21
N ILE A 95 -11.46 3.51 -9.30
CA ILE A 95 -12.28 4.71 -9.44
C ILE A 95 -13.71 4.33 -9.03
N ALA A 96 -14.44 5.25 -8.39
CA ALA A 96 -15.88 5.09 -8.24
C ALA A 96 -16.51 4.94 -9.64
N LEU A 97 -17.16 3.81 -9.91
CA LEU A 97 -18.14 3.78 -10.98
C LEU A 97 -19.26 4.75 -10.60
N PRO A 98 -19.70 5.65 -11.50
CA PRO A 98 -20.95 6.37 -11.25
C PRO A 98 -22.05 5.32 -11.00
N PRO A 99 -22.98 5.56 -10.07
CA PRO A 99 -24.12 4.66 -9.92
C PRO A 99 -24.77 4.52 -11.29
N GLU A 100 -25.03 3.27 -11.73
CA GLU A 100 -25.75 3.01 -12.97
C GLU A 100 -26.97 3.92 -12.99
N SER A 101 -27.03 4.83 -13.95
CA SER A 101 -28.23 5.61 -14.18
C SER A 101 -29.34 4.59 -14.42
N GLU A 102 -30.31 4.51 -13.51
CA GLU A 102 -31.58 3.87 -13.81
C GLU A 102 -32.12 4.55 -15.08
N GLU A 103 -31.98 3.88 -16.22
CA GLU A 103 -32.64 4.25 -17.47
C GLU A 103 -34.15 4.19 -17.18
N ASN A 104 -34.77 5.36 -17.15
CA ASN A 104 -36.21 5.55 -16.94
C ASN A 104 -36.95 5.60 -18.28
#